data_AF-A0A4P5YDJ0-F1
#
_entry.id   AF-A0A4P5YDJ0-F1
#
_cell.length_a   1.000
_cell.length_b   1.000
_cell.length_c   1.000
_cell.angle_alpha   90.00
_cell.angle_beta   90.00
_cell.angle_gamma   90.00
#
_symmetry.space_group_name_H-M   'P 1'
#
loop_
_entity.id
_entity.type
_entity.pdbx_description
1 polymer ?
#
loop_
_entity_poly.entity_id
_entity_poly.type
_entity_poly.pdbx_seq_one_letter_code
_entity_poly.pdbx_strand_id
1 'polypeptide(L)'
;MSDEFLKIATAEINDEISEIQNILNFCHSSLDVSANAAKLQKSTHKIKGLAPMMGKEEVGRLSSLLDSVLKKIMDGAITDEIFESLIDAVDEMKNSMTNSNYNLDKIKQRISKILSTH
;
A
#
# COMPACT_ATOMS: atom_id res chain seq x y z
N MET A 1 0.49 23.07 -7.35
CA MET A 1 0.48 21.96 -8.31
C MET A 1 -0.47 22.31 -9.45
N SER A 2 -0.20 21.88 -10.69
CA SER A 2 -1.12 22.11 -11.81
C SER A 2 -2.21 21.04 -11.87
N ASP A 3 -3.36 21.36 -12.44
CA ASP A 3 -4.47 20.41 -12.62
C ASP A 3 -4.08 19.22 -13.52
N GLU A 4 -3.22 19.46 -14.51
CA GLU A 4 -2.66 18.42 -15.38
C GLU A 4 -1.79 17.44 -14.60
N PHE A 5 -0.91 17.94 -13.71
CA PHE A 5 -0.12 17.09 -12.83
C PHE A 5 -1.02 16.24 -11.93
N LEU A 6 -2.03 16.86 -11.30
CA LEU A 6 -2.95 16.14 -10.41
C LEU A 6 -3.71 15.03 -11.16
N LYS A 7 -4.13 15.28 -12.41
CA LYS A 7 -4.80 14.28 -13.24
C LYS A 7 -3.89 13.11 -13.57
N ILE A 8 -2.66 13.38 -14.00
CA ILE A 8 -1.68 12.33 -14.35
C ILE A 8 -1.31 11.53 -13.10
N ALA A 9 -0.97 12.20 -12.00
CA ALA A 9 -0.59 11.54 -10.75
C ALA A 9 -1.75 10.71 -10.16
N THR A 10 -3.00 11.19 -10.29
CA THR A 10 -4.18 10.41 -9.86
C THR A 10 -4.34 9.14 -10.69
N ALA A 11 -4.16 9.21 -12.01
CA ALA A 11 -4.20 8.03 -12.87
C ALA A 11 -3.09 7.05 -12.51
N GLU A 12 -1.85 7.54 -12.35
CA GLU A 12 -0.70 6.70 -12.01
C GLU A 12 -0.86 6.01 -10.66
N ILE A 13 -1.33 6.71 -9.61
CA ILE A 13 -1.60 6.06 -8.31
C ILE A 13 -2.67 4.96 -8.45
N ASN A 14 -3.74 5.20 -9.21
CA ASN A 14 -4.78 4.19 -9.38
C ASN A 14 -4.28 2.96 -10.17
N ASP A 15 -3.41 3.16 -11.15
CA ASP A 15 -2.77 2.07 -11.90
C ASP A 15 -1.86 1.25 -10.97
N GLU A 16 -1.05 1.91 -10.13
CA GLU A 16 -0.18 1.23 -9.16
C GLU A 16 -0.99 0.47 -8.08
N ILE A 17 -2.10 1.04 -7.58
CA ILE A 17 -3.00 0.32 -6.66
C ILE A 17 -3.60 -0.90 -7.34
N SER A 18 -4.01 -0.77 -8.61
CA SER A 18 -4.60 -1.88 -9.37
C SER A 18 -3.59 -2.99 -9.63
N GLU A 19 -2.33 -2.64 -9.92
CA GLU A 19 -1.23 -3.59 -10.06
C GLU A 19 -0.99 -4.36 -8.76
N ILE A 20 -0.96 -3.66 -7.62
CA ILE A 20 -0.82 -4.29 -6.29
C ILE A 20 -1.99 -5.26 -6.04
N GLN A 21 -3.23 -4.84 -6.27
CA GLN A 21 -4.41 -5.71 -6.09
C GLN A 21 -4.35 -6.94 -7.00
N ASN A 22 -3.96 -6.77 -8.26
CA ASN A 22 -3.83 -7.89 -9.19
C ASN A 22 -2.83 -8.92 -8.68
N ILE A 23 -1.65 -8.48 -8.22
CA ILE A 23 -0.65 -9.38 -7.64
C ILE A 23 -1.22 -10.11 -6.42
N LEU A 24 -1.86 -9.40 -5.49
CA LEU A 24 -2.42 -9.98 -4.27
C LEU A 24 -3.55 -10.98 -4.55
N ASN A 25 -4.39 -10.74 -5.57
CA ASN A 25 -5.44 -11.67 -5.98
C ASN A 25 -4.92 -13.03 -6.49
N PHE A 26 -3.67 -13.07 -6.99
CA PHE A 26 -3.00 -14.30 -7.40
C PHE A 26 -2.12 -14.90 -6.29
N CYS A 27 -2.02 -14.26 -5.12
CA CYS A 27 -1.35 -14.81 -3.95
C CYS A 27 -2.34 -15.64 -3.13
N HIS A 28 -2.05 -16.92 -2.91
CA HIS A 28 -2.89 -17.81 -2.11
C HIS A 28 -2.26 -18.15 -0.76
N SER A 29 -1.05 -17.66 -0.52
CA SER A 29 -0.29 -17.88 0.70
C SER A 29 0.66 -16.72 0.99
N SER A 30 1.14 -16.67 2.23
CA SER A 30 2.23 -15.77 2.63
C SER A 30 3.51 -15.97 1.80
N LEU A 31 3.78 -17.18 1.30
CA LEU A 31 4.93 -17.43 0.42
C LEU A 31 4.80 -16.76 -0.95
N ASP A 32 3.59 -16.73 -1.53
CA ASP A 32 3.35 -16.07 -2.82
C ASP A 32 3.57 -14.55 -2.71
N VAL A 33 3.13 -13.95 -1.60
CA VAL A 33 3.39 -12.55 -1.30
C VAL A 33 4.87 -12.28 -1.14
N SER A 34 5.58 -13.16 -0.41
CA SER A 34 7.03 -13.06 -0.25
C SER A 34 7.76 -13.11 -1.59
N ALA A 35 7.34 -14.00 -2.50
CA ALA A 35 7.90 -14.11 -3.84
C ALA A 35 7.66 -12.85 -4.70
N ASN A 36 6.59 -12.10 -4.43
CA ASN A 36 6.21 -10.89 -5.14
C ASN A 36 6.55 -9.59 -4.39
N ALA A 37 7.17 -9.67 -3.21
CA ALA A 37 7.34 -8.52 -2.30
C ALA A 37 8.11 -7.36 -2.94
N ALA A 38 9.13 -7.63 -3.75
CA ALA A 38 9.87 -6.59 -4.46
C ALA A 38 9.01 -5.82 -5.48
N LYS A 39 8.09 -6.52 -6.16
CA LYS A 39 7.18 -5.93 -7.14
C LYS A 39 6.12 -5.06 -6.43
N LEU A 40 5.53 -5.60 -5.36
CA LEU A 40 4.61 -4.88 -4.47
C LEU A 40 5.26 -3.62 -3.87
N GLN A 41 6.52 -3.72 -3.45
CA GLN A 41 7.27 -2.61 -2.87
C GLN A 41 7.49 -1.51 -3.90
N LYS A 42 7.87 -1.84 -5.14
CA LYS A 42 8.09 -0.87 -6.20
C LYS A 42 6.84 -0.01 -6.46
N SER A 43 5.67 -0.65 -6.58
CA SER A 43 4.40 0.06 -6.77
C SER A 43 4.04 0.90 -5.54
N THR A 44 4.18 0.34 -4.34
CA THR A 44 3.96 1.04 -3.08
C THR A 44 4.86 2.28 -2.94
N HIS A 45 6.12 2.19 -3.36
CA HIS A 45 7.10 3.27 -3.28
C HIS A 45 6.76 4.45 -4.20
N LYS A 46 6.20 4.18 -5.38
CA LYS A 46 5.69 5.23 -6.27
C LYS A 46 4.51 5.96 -5.63
N ILE A 47 3.54 5.22 -5.08
CA ILE A 47 2.38 5.81 -4.40
C ILE A 47 2.83 6.68 -3.21
N LYS A 48 3.80 6.19 -2.42
CA LYS A 48 4.42 6.94 -1.32
C LYS A 48 4.97 8.29 -1.75
N GLY A 49 5.59 8.37 -2.94
CA GLY A 49 6.13 9.62 -3.48
C GLY A 49 5.04 10.54 -4.04
N LEU A 50 4.09 9.99 -4.80
CA LEU A 50 3.08 10.78 -5.53
C LEU A 50 1.94 11.28 -4.63
N ALA A 51 1.50 10.48 -3.65
CA ALA A 51 0.31 10.80 -2.86
C ALA A 51 0.44 12.12 -2.07
N PRO A 52 1.55 12.41 -1.35
CA PRO A 52 1.75 13.70 -0.69
C PRO A 52 1.78 14.88 -1.68
N MET A 53 2.35 14.68 -2.87
CA MET A 53 2.38 15.71 -3.93
C MET A 53 0.98 16.10 -4.41
N MET A 54 -0.02 15.24 -4.19
CA MET A 54 -1.43 15.49 -4.49
C MET A 54 -2.24 15.98 -3.29
N GLY A 55 -1.60 16.23 -2.14
CA GLY A 55 -2.29 16.57 -0.88
C GLY A 55 -2.95 15.38 -0.19
N LYS A 56 -2.68 14.13 -0.64
CA LYS A 56 -3.17 12.90 -0.01
C LYS A 56 -2.15 12.34 0.98
N GLU A 57 -1.83 13.14 2.01
CA GLU A 57 -0.83 12.80 3.04
C GLU A 57 -1.10 11.46 3.73
N GLU A 58 -2.37 11.18 4.05
CA GLU A 58 -2.73 9.95 4.75
C GLU A 58 -2.52 8.69 3.90
N VAL A 59 -2.71 8.80 2.58
CA VAL A 59 -2.36 7.74 1.62
C VAL A 59 -0.86 7.55 1.58
N GLY A 60 -0.09 8.65 1.47
CA GLY A 60 1.37 8.59 1.48
C GLY A 60 1.93 7.95 2.75
N ARG A 61 1.34 8.25 3.92
CA ARG A 61 1.70 7.62 5.20
C ARG A 61 1.41 6.13 5.21
N LEU A 62 0.22 5.71 4.76
CA LEU A 62 -0.11 4.29 4.64
C LEU A 62 0.87 3.57 3.69
N SER A 63 1.17 4.14 2.52
CA SER A 63 2.17 3.59 1.60
C SER A 63 3.57 3.51 2.22
N SER A 64 3.96 4.46 3.07
CA SER A 64 5.24 4.37 3.78
C SER A 64 5.29 3.23 4.81
N LEU A 65 4.17 2.95 5.47
CA LEU A 65 4.06 1.80 6.37
C LEU A 65 4.12 0.48 5.58
N LEU A 66 3.40 0.40 4.46
CA LEU A 66 3.43 -0.77 3.58
C LEU A 66 4.82 -1.02 2.97
N ASP A 67 5.54 0.03 2.57
CA ASP A 67 6.95 -0.07 2.11
C ASP A 67 7.84 -0.70 3.18
N SER A 68 7.60 -0.38 4.45
CA SER A 68 8.33 -0.94 5.59
C SER A 68 7.95 -2.40 5.86
N VAL A 69 6.67 -2.76 5.73
CA VAL A 69 6.20 -4.15 5.88
C VAL A 69 6.78 -5.02 4.77
N LEU A 70 6.76 -4.53 3.52
CA LEU A 70 7.28 -5.26 2.37
C LEU A 70 8.80 -5.50 2.49
N LYS A 71 9.54 -4.57 3.09
CA LYS A 71 10.96 -4.80 3.46
C LYS A 71 11.11 -5.95 4.46
N LYS A 72 10.32 -5.95 5.55
CA LYS A 72 10.31 -7.06 6.52
C LYS A 72 9.99 -8.41 5.86
N ILE A 73 9.01 -8.43 4.95
CA ILE A 73 8.65 -9.63 4.18
C ILE A 73 9.85 -10.10 3.33
N MET A 74 10.54 -9.18 2.64
CA MET A 74 11.75 -9.51 1.88
C MET A 74 12.89 -10.05 2.76
N ASP A 75 12.96 -9.62 4.02
CA ASP A 75 13.90 -10.12 5.02
C ASP A 75 13.46 -11.47 5.64
N GLY A 76 12.35 -12.06 5.16
CA GLY A 76 11.82 -13.36 5.59
C GLY A 76 10.80 -13.29 6.72
N ALA A 77 10.43 -12.09 7.19
CA ALA A 77 9.41 -11.91 8.22
C ALA A 77 8.03 -11.76 7.58
N ILE A 78 7.42 -12.90 7.20
CA ILE A 78 6.03 -12.95 6.76
C ILE A 78 5.19 -13.92 7.60
N THR A 79 3.99 -13.48 7.94
CA THR A 79 2.96 -14.25 8.64
C THR A 79 1.63 -14.06 7.93
N ASP A 80 0.66 -14.94 8.20
CA ASP A 80 -0.67 -14.80 7.62
C ASP A 80 -1.35 -13.50 8.10
N GLU A 81 -1.09 -13.05 9.33
CA GLU A 81 -1.57 -11.75 9.82
C GLU A 81 -1.01 -10.58 8.98
N ILE A 82 0.27 -10.63 8.61
CA ILE A 82 0.90 -9.63 7.74
C ILE A 82 0.23 -9.63 6.37
N PHE A 83 -0.03 -10.82 5.81
CA PHE A 83 -0.68 -10.97 4.52
C PHE A 83 -2.10 -10.38 4.52
N GLU A 84 -2.96 -10.79 5.45
CA GLU A 84 -4.32 -10.26 5.56
C GLU A 84 -4.32 -8.74 5.75
N SER A 85 -3.39 -8.21 6.56
CA SER A 85 -3.28 -6.77 6.78
C SER A 85 -2.84 -6.01 5.53
N LEU A 86 -2.04 -6.64 4.66
CA LEU A 86 -1.62 -6.06 3.38
C LEU A 86 -2.81 -5.94 2.42
N ILE A 87 -3.66 -6.98 2.34
CA ILE A 87 -4.89 -6.96 1.54
C ILE A 87 -5.80 -5.82 2.01
N ASP A 88 -6.13 -5.80 3.31
CA ASP A 88 -7.00 -4.77 3.90
C ASP A 88 -6.47 -3.35 3.65
N ALA A 89 -5.14 -3.16 3.75
CA ALA A 89 -4.52 -1.86 3.52
C ALA A 89 -4.63 -1.39 2.08
N VAL A 90 -4.50 -2.29 1.10
CA VAL A 90 -4.61 -1.93 -0.32
C VAL A 90 -6.06 -1.61 -0.68
N ASP A 91 -7.02 -2.34 -0.12
CA ASP A 91 -8.44 -2.06 -0.33
C ASP A 91 -8.86 -0.71 0.28
N GLU A 92 -8.42 -0.41 1.50
CA GLU A 92 -8.65 0.92 2.10
C GLU A 92 -7.94 2.04 1.34
N MET A 93 -6.75 1.78 0.81
CA MET A 93 -6.05 2.72 -0.05
C MET A 93 -6.85 3.02 -1.32
N LYS A 94 -7.37 1.99 -2.00
CA LYS A 94 -8.26 2.17 -3.16
C LYS A 94 -9.52 2.96 -2.80
N ASN A 95 -10.16 2.62 -1.69
CA ASN A 95 -11.33 3.30 -1.18
C ASN A 95 -11.07 4.81 -0.96
N SER A 96 -9.90 5.17 -0.41
CA SER A 96 -9.50 6.56 -0.20
C SER A 96 -9.23 7.37 -1.48
N MET A 97 -9.05 6.69 -2.61
CA MET A 97 -8.88 7.34 -3.92
C MET A 97 -10.22 7.69 -4.56
N THR A 98 -11.28 6.94 -4.26
CA THR A 98 -12.61 7.10 -4.87
C THR A 98 -13.60 7.83 -3.96
N ASN A 99 -13.49 7.68 -2.64
CA ASN A 99 -14.41 8.27 -1.67
C ASN A 99 -13.80 9.46 -0.94
N SER A 100 -14.58 10.52 -0.74
CA SER A 100 -14.13 11.73 -0.03
C SER A 100 -14.16 11.59 1.50
N ASN A 101 -14.94 10.64 2.03
CA ASN A 101 -15.08 10.38 3.47
C ASN A 101 -14.41 9.05 3.84
N TYR A 102 -13.08 9.01 3.78
CA TYR A 102 -12.27 7.84 4.13
C TYR A 102 -11.56 8.04 5.47
N ASN A 103 -11.22 6.95 6.14
CA ASN A 103 -10.41 6.98 7.36
C ASN A 103 -9.41 5.83 7.33
N LEU A 104 -8.11 6.17 7.25
CA LEU A 104 -7.03 5.20 7.22
C LEU A 104 -6.40 4.94 8.60
N ASP A 105 -6.88 5.57 9.68
CA ASP A 105 -6.26 5.50 11.00
C ASP A 105 -6.24 4.09 11.56
N LYS A 106 -7.35 3.36 11.44
CA LYS A 106 -7.46 1.99 11.94
C LYS A 106 -6.45 1.07 11.26
N ILE A 107 -6.37 1.12 9.92
CA ILE A 107 -5.47 0.26 9.17
C ILE A 107 -4.00 0.67 9.36
N LYS A 108 -3.69 1.97 9.39
CA LYS A 108 -2.35 2.46 9.73
C LYS A 108 -1.92 2.01 11.12
N GLN A 109 -2.81 2.05 12.12
CA GLN A 109 -2.51 1.56 13.47
C GLN A 109 -2.24 0.06 13.50
N ARG A 110 -3.04 -0.74 12.79
CA ARG A 110 -2.81 -2.19 12.67
C ARG A 110 -1.46 -2.51 12.05
N ILE A 111 -1.14 -1.88 10.92
CA ILE A 111 0.15 -2.06 10.24
C ILE A 111 1.32 -1.59 11.13
N SER A 112 1.16 -0.46 11.83
CA SER A 112 2.19 0.04 12.74
C SER A 112 2.48 -0.94 13.88
N LYS A 113 1.44 -1.61 14.42
CA LYS A 113 1.62 -2.66 15.44
C LYS A 113 2.42 -3.83 14.90
N ILE A 114 2.09 -4.31 13.70
CA ILE A 114 2.83 -5.37 13.01
C ILE A 114 4.32 -5.01 12.86
N LEU A 115 4.61 -3.77 12.46
CA LEU A 115 5.99 -3.30 12.32
C LEU A 115 6.74 -3.26 13.66
N SER A 116 6.04 -2.97 14.76
CA SER A 116 6.64 -2.94 16.11
C SER A 116 6.86 -4.31 16.75
N THR A 117 6.19 -5.34 16.25
CA THR A 117 6.38 -6.72 16.70
C THR A 117 7.62 -7.29 16.00
N HIS A 118 8.72 -7.39 16.77
CA HIS A 118 10.05 -7.94 16.46
C HIS A 118 10.44 -7.99 14.97
#